data_AF-A0A8T5GLN2-F1
#
_entry.id   AF-A0A8T5GLN2-F1
#
_cell.length_a   1.000
_cell.length_b   1.000
_cell.length_c   1.000
_cell.angle_alpha   90.00
_cell.angle_beta   90.00
_cell.angle_gamma   90.00
#
_symmetry.space_group_name_H-M   'P 1'
#
loop_
_entity.id
_entity.type
_entity.pdbx_description
1 polymer ?
#
loop_
_entity_poly.entity_id
_entity_poly.type
_entity_poly.pdbx_seq_one_letter_code
_entity_poly.pdbx_strand_id
1 'polypeptide(L)'
;MATNVYFSQQVQTEQNLYEDIVIESLKMYGQDVYYLPRTIVSKDNILNEDIESNFNDAYIIEMYIANVDGFEGDGNLLSKFGVEIRDQANFIVSKRRWEQYIGYHNHAGTVSSNYDLQVNIDRSFEDRANVIRPAEGDLIYLPLSQSLFEIRFVEHESPFYQLSNLPTYTLQCELFEYSGESINTGLSNLDDINSYIAQQKTLTLNSGNGNQFKINETVRQEIADEPGEYVTARVVSYTKVDTTNIQVFLTDWATTNGKVQDFVVGGAVITG
;
A
#
# COMPACT_ATOMS: atom_id res chain seq x y z
N MET A 1 -39.84 -5.31 13.44
CA MET A 1 -38.65 -6.04 12.94
C MET A 1 -38.63 -7.43 13.55
N ALA A 2 -38.06 -8.42 12.86
CA ALA A 2 -37.93 -9.77 13.39
C ALA A 2 -36.69 -9.83 14.30
N THR A 3 -36.88 -10.09 15.59
CA THR A 3 -35.79 -10.21 16.56
C THR A 3 -35.34 -11.66 16.67
N ASN A 4 -34.02 -11.91 16.74
CA ASN A 4 -33.49 -13.24 17.01
C ASN A 4 -33.79 -13.63 18.47
N VAL A 5 -34.25 -14.86 18.70
CA VAL A 5 -34.55 -15.38 20.05
C VAL A 5 -33.27 -15.65 20.84
N TYR A 6 -32.16 -15.95 20.16
CA TYR A 6 -30.88 -16.33 20.77
C TYR A 6 -29.91 -15.16 20.97
N PHE A 7 -30.20 -13.99 20.38
CA PHE A 7 -29.35 -12.80 20.49
C PHE A 7 -30.21 -11.56 20.72
N SER A 8 -30.15 -11.03 21.93
CA SER A 8 -30.68 -9.75 22.35
C SER A 8 -29.73 -8.62 21.99
N GLN A 9 -30.29 -7.57 21.42
CA GLN A 9 -29.55 -6.38 21.02
C GLN A 9 -29.17 -5.49 22.21
N GLN A 10 -29.75 -5.71 23.40
CA GLN A 10 -29.54 -4.86 24.57
C GLN A 10 -28.42 -5.35 25.48
N VAL A 11 -27.96 -6.59 25.30
CA VAL A 11 -27.02 -7.24 26.22
C VAL A 11 -25.62 -7.23 25.62
N GLN A 12 -24.69 -6.53 26.27
CA GLN A 12 -23.30 -6.39 25.79
C GLN A 12 -22.60 -7.75 25.58
N THR A 13 -22.83 -8.72 26.45
CA THR A 13 -22.18 -10.04 26.36
C THR A 13 -22.64 -10.81 25.12
N GLU A 14 -23.89 -10.62 24.68
CA GLU A 14 -24.42 -11.26 23.48
C GLU A 14 -23.95 -10.54 22.20
N GLN A 15 -23.81 -9.21 22.26
CA GLN A 15 -23.14 -8.45 21.19
C GLN A 15 -21.69 -8.90 21.01
N ASN A 16 -20.95 -9.08 22.12
CA ASN A 16 -19.57 -9.55 22.09
C ASN A 16 -19.48 -10.96 21.49
N LEU A 17 -20.41 -11.87 21.83
CA LEU A 17 -20.44 -13.21 21.25
C LEU A 17 -20.72 -13.16 19.74
N TYR A 18 -21.61 -12.28 19.30
CA TYR A 18 -21.85 -12.06 17.87
C TYR A 18 -20.59 -11.56 17.17
N GLU A 19 -19.87 -10.61 17.76
CA GLU A 19 -18.58 -10.13 17.25
C GLU A 19 -17.50 -11.23 17.25
N ASP A 20 -17.45 -12.09 18.27
CA ASP A 20 -16.55 -13.24 18.33
C ASP A 20 -16.79 -14.19 17.15
N ILE A 21 -18.05 -14.49 16.86
CA ILE A 21 -18.43 -15.36 15.74
C ILE A 21 -18.07 -14.72 14.39
N VAL A 22 -18.29 -13.41 14.23
CA VAL A 22 -17.90 -12.69 13.01
C VAL A 22 -16.39 -12.72 12.83
N ILE A 23 -15.62 -12.44 13.88
CA ILE A 23 -14.16 -12.53 13.83
C ILE A 23 -13.69 -13.93 13.47
N GLU A 24 -14.30 -14.97 14.06
CA GLU A 24 -13.96 -16.36 13.71
C GLU A 24 -14.28 -16.66 12.25
N SER A 25 -15.41 -16.17 11.73
CA SER A 25 -15.74 -16.31 10.31
C SER A 25 -14.74 -15.60 9.39
N LEU A 26 -14.26 -14.41 9.77
CA LEU A 26 -13.23 -13.68 9.03
C LEU A 26 -11.88 -14.42 9.08
N LYS A 27 -11.54 -15.08 10.18
CA LYS A 27 -10.32 -15.91 10.24
C LYS A 27 -10.43 -17.20 9.41
N MET A 28 -11.63 -17.77 9.28
CA MET A 28 -11.84 -18.98 8.49
C MET A 28 -11.84 -18.72 6.98
N TYR A 29 -12.48 -17.62 6.55
CA TYR A 29 -12.70 -17.32 5.12
C TYR A 29 -11.89 -16.15 4.59
N GLY A 30 -11.39 -15.29 5.47
CA GLY A 30 -10.52 -14.19 5.11
C GLY A 30 -9.08 -14.67 4.88
N GLN A 31 -8.24 -13.70 4.57
CA GLN A 31 -6.81 -13.91 4.37
C GLN A 31 -6.03 -12.85 5.14
N ASP A 32 -4.80 -13.20 5.49
CA ASP A 32 -3.87 -12.27 6.12
C ASP A 32 -3.37 -11.26 5.07
N VAL A 33 -3.64 -9.99 5.32
CA VAL A 33 -3.19 -8.86 4.50
C VAL A 33 -2.31 -7.94 5.32
N TYR A 34 -1.42 -7.21 4.66
CA TYR A 34 -0.65 -6.17 5.32
C TYR A 34 -1.37 -4.85 5.15
N TYR A 35 -1.72 -4.20 6.25
CA TYR A 35 -2.21 -2.84 6.28
C TYR A 35 -1.04 -1.89 6.58
N LEU A 36 -0.86 -0.89 5.73
CA LEU A 36 0.21 0.10 5.81
C LEU A 36 -0.42 1.48 6.05
N PRO A 37 -0.27 2.07 7.24
CA PRO A 37 -0.80 3.40 7.52
C PRO A 37 0.02 4.46 6.78
N ARG A 38 -0.68 5.47 6.26
CA ARG A 38 -0.09 6.61 5.60
C ARG A 38 0.44 7.61 6.62
N THR A 39 1.70 8.01 6.46
CA THR A 39 2.29 9.13 7.19
C THR A 39 2.53 10.29 6.23
N ILE A 40 2.00 11.47 6.56
CA ILE A 40 2.10 12.64 5.68
C ILE A 40 3.29 13.48 6.12
N VAL A 41 4.25 13.66 5.21
CA VAL A 41 5.50 14.38 5.50
C VAL A 41 5.34 15.88 5.28
N SER A 42 4.68 16.26 4.18
CA SER A 42 4.52 17.64 3.77
C SER A 42 3.10 17.89 3.25
N LYS A 43 2.46 18.93 3.78
CA LYS A 43 1.15 19.41 3.36
C LYS A 43 1.25 20.83 2.85
N ASP A 44 0.61 21.12 1.74
CA ASP A 44 0.37 22.50 1.33
C ASP A 44 -0.75 23.10 2.19
N ASN A 45 -0.43 24.13 2.97
CA ASN A 45 -1.40 24.80 3.83
C ASN A 45 -2.41 25.67 3.06
N ILE A 46 -2.17 25.96 1.77
CA ILE A 46 -3.06 26.80 0.96
C ILE A 46 -4.15 25.95 0.29
N LEU A 47 -3.77 24.79 -0.23
CA LEU A 47 -4.67 23.90 -0.98
C LEU A 47 -5.04 22.62 -0.20
N ASN A 48 -4.45 22.43 0.98
CA ASN A 48 -4.66 21.29 1.86
C ASN A 48 -4.45 19.93 1.16
N GLU A 49 -3.54 19.93 0.18
CA GLU A 49 -3.10 18.74 -0.54
C GLU A 49 -1.76 18.27 0.03
N ASP A 50 -1.63 16.96 0.12
CA ASP A 50 -0.42 16.32 0.63
C ASP A 50 0.54 16.15 -0.54
N ILE A 51 1.73 16.76 -0.44
CA ILE A 51 2.73 16.74 -1.53
C ILE A 51 3.56 15.44 -1.47
N GLU A 52 3.75 14.89 -0.27
CA GLU A 52 4.62 13.73 -0.06
C GLU A 52 4.07 12.84 1.06
N SER A 53 3.93 11.55 0.76
CA SER A 53 3.40 10.52 1.65
C SER A 53 4.42 9.39 1.81
N ASN A 54 4.59 8.92 3.04
CA ASN A 54 5.49 7.81 3.38
C ASN A 54 4.72 6.69 4.07
N PHE A 55 5.13 5.45 3.80
CA PHE A 55 4.59 4.23 4.40
C PHE A 55 5.72 3.45 5.07
N ASN A 56 5.89 3.65 6.38
CA ASN A 56 7.02 3.10 7.13
C ASN A 56 6.67 1.88 7.99
N ASP A 57 5.39 1.66 8.25
CA ASP A 57 4.90 0.59 9.11
C ASP A 57 4.00 -0.36 8.30
N ALA A 58 3.97 -1.63 8.72
CA ALA A 58 3.08 -2.63 8.14
C ALA A 58 2.54 -3.54 9.25
N TYR A 59 1.21 -3.70 9.29
CA TYR A 59 0.50 -4.52 10.27
C TYR A 59 -0.26 -5.63 9.58
N ILE A 60 -0.09 -6.86 10.05
CA ILE A 60 -0.85 -8.00 9.51
C ILE A 60 -2.22 -8.05 10.19
N ILE A 61 -3.28 -8.08 9.38
CA ILE A 61 -4.65 -8.25 9.84
C ILE A 61 -5.43 -9.12 8.87
N GLU A 62 -6.38 -9.90 9.39
CA GLU A 62 -7.28 -10.71 8.59
C GLU A 62 -8.36 -9.83 7.95
N MET A 63 -8.47 -9.92 6.64
CA MET A 63 -9.53 -9.26 5.87
C MET A 63 -10.19 -10.26 4.94
N TYR A 64 -11.50 -10.14 4.80
CA TYR A 64 -12.26 -10.88 3.81
C TYR A 64 -12.43 -10.03 2.56
N ILE A 65 -12.09 -10.58 1.39
CA ILE A 65 -12.35 -9.91 0.11
C ILE A 65 -13.83 -10.14 -0.24
N ALA A 66 -14.61 -9.09 -0.10
CA ALA A 66 -15.94 -9.03 -0.69
C ALA A 66 -15.81 -8.47 -2.10
N ASN A 67 -15.70 -9.33 -3.10
CA ASN A 67 -15.93 -8.87 -4.45
C ASN A 67 -17.39 -8.42 -4.56
N VAL A 68 -17.62 -7.23 -5.12
CA VAL A 68 -18.94 -6.83 -5.57
C VAL A 68 -19.24 -7.69 -6.80
N ASP A 69 -19.72 -8.91 -6.55
CA ASP A 69 -20.38 -9.66 -7.61
C ASP A 69 -21.67 -8.90 -7.88
N GLY A 70 -21.62 -8.16 -8.99
CA GLY A 70 -22.59 -7.16 -9.37
C GLY A 70 -24.00 -7.69 -9.19
N PHE A 71 -24.78 -6.93 -8.45
CA PHE A 71 -26.23 -6.98 -8.44
C PHE A 71 -26.74 -7.33 -9.86
N GLU A 72 -27.48 -8.43 -9.96
CA GLU A 72 -28.20 -8.87 -11.15
C GLU A 72 -28.86 -7.67 -11.86
N GLY A 73 -28.42 -7.33 -13.08
CA GLY A 73 -29.13 -6.30 -13.83
C GLY A 73 -28.58 -5.87 -15.18
N ASP A 74 -27.26 -5.78 -15.37
CA ASP A 74 -26.72 -5.28 -16.66
C ASP A 74 -25.30 -5.77 -17.00
N GLY A 75 -25.01 -7.04 -16.68
CA GLY A 75 -23.71 -7.69 -16.92
C GLY A 75 -23.44 -8.12 -18.37
N ASN A 76 -23.89 -7.39 -19.39
CA ASN A 76 -23.75 -7.82 -20.78
C ASN A 76 -23.29 -6.76 -21.80
N LEU A 77 -22.85 -5.57 -21.36
CA LEU A 77 -22.38 -4.53 -22.28
C LEU A 77 -20.89 -4.15 -22.17
N LEU A 78 -20.18 -4.47 -21.08
CA LEU A 78 -18.76 -4.08 -20.91
C LEU A 78 -17.72 -5.20 -21.07
N SER A 79 -18.13 -6.48 -21.03
CA SER A 79 -17.21 -7.63 -21.14
C SER A 79 -16.72 -7.94 -22.58
N LYS A 80 -17.32 -7.31 -23.62
CA LYS A 80 -17.10 -7.66 -25.04
C LYS A 80 -15.73 -7.30 -25.62
N PHE A 81 -14.86 -6.62 -24.88
CA PHE A 81 -13.51 -6.27 -25.31
C PHE A 81 -12.39 -7.05 -24.59
N GLY A 82 -12.73 -8.04 -23.77
CA GLY A 82 -11.76 -9.05 -23.30
C GLY A 82 -10.64 -8.53 -22.39
N VAL A 83 -10.70 -7.28 -21.93
CA VAL A 83 -9.83 -6.72 -20.90
C VAL A 83 -10.69 -5.84 -19.99
N GLU A 84 -11.20 -6.45 -18.93
CA GLU A 84 -11.75 -5.73 -17.78
C GLU A 84 -10.89 -6.17 -16.59
N ILE A 85 -9.83 -5.41 -16.31
CA ILE A 85 -9.11 -5.55 -15.04
C ILE A 85 -9.97 -4.77 -14.04
N ARG A 86 -10.59 -5.49 -13.10
CA ARG A 86 -11.31 -4.83 -12.01
C ARG A 86 -10.27 -4.30 -11.05
N ASP A 87 -9.93 -3.03 -11.20
CA ASP A 87 -8.98 -2.31 -10.33
C ASP A 87 -9.59 -1.94 -8.97
N GLN A 88 -10.76 -2.48 -8.60
CA GLN A 88 -11.46 -2.19 -7.35
C GLN A 88 -11.76 -3.47 -6.57
N ALA A 89 -11.54 -3.44 -5.26
CA ALA A 89 -11.83 -4.54 -4.35
C ALA A 89 -12.37 -4.01 -3.01
N ASN A 90 -13.40 -4.67 -2.47
CA ASN A 90 -13.87 -4.35 -1.12
C ASN A 90 -13.29 -5.32 -0.11
N PHE A 91 -12.70 -4.78 0.95
CA PHE A 91 -12.17 -5.54 2.06
C PHE A 91 -13.06 -5.37 3.28
N ILE A 92 -13.42 -6.48 3.93
CA ILE A 92 -14.19 -6.46 5.16
C ILE A 92 -13.26 -6.82 6.31
N VAL A 93 -13.22 -5.95 7.31
CA VAL A 93 -12.43 -6.13 8.54
C VAL A 93 -13.32 -5.97 9.76
N SER A 94 -13.06 -6.70 10.84
CA SER A 94 -13.81 -6.52 12.09
C SER A 94 -13.34 -5.29 12.86
N LYS A 95 -14.29 -4.48 13.36
CA LYS A 95 -14.00 -3.27 14.15
C LYS A 95 -13.20 -3.59 15.41
N ARG A 96 -13.60 -4.60 16.17
CA ARG A 96 -12.92 -4.98 17.41
C ARG A 96 -11.50 -5.50 17.16
N ARG A 97 -11.28 -6.27 16.08
CA ARG A 97 -9.94 -6.73 15.68
C ARG A 97 -9.05 -5.56 15.28
N TRP A 98 -9.60 -4.62 14.51
CA TRP A 98 -8.92 -3.38 14.15
C TRP A 98 -8.47 -2.58 15.38
N GLU A 99 -9.38 -2.35 16.32
CA GLU A 99 -9.12 -1.62 17.57
C GLU A 99 -8.01 -2.28 18.40
N GLN A 100 -8.02 -3.62 18.49
CA GLN A 100 -7.03 -4.39 19.24
C GLN A 100 -5.63 -4.37 18.63
N TYR A 101 -5.52 -4.45 17.30
CA TYR A 101 -4.24 -4.63 16.61
C TYR A 101 -3.63 -3.35 16.07
N ILE A 102 -4.43 -2.38 15.64
CA ILE A 102 -3.95 -1.20 14.92
C ILE A 102 -4.35 0.07 15.68
N GLY A 103 -5.54 0.08 16.29
CA GLY A 103 -6.03 1.20 17.11
C GLY A 103 -5.11 1.58 18.27
N TYR A 104 -4.41 0.61 18.87
CA TYR A 104 -3.43 0.87 19.92
C TYR A 104 -2.11 1.47 19.38
N HIS A 105 -1.65 1.05 18.20
CA HIS A 105 -0.36 1.47 17.65
C HIS A 105 -0.41 2.88 17.04
N ASN A 106 -1.52 3.29 16.44
CA ASN A 106 -1.73 4.67 15.98
C ASN A 106 -1.75 5.70 17.13
N HIS A 107 -1.78 5.24 18.38
CA HIS A 107 -1.70 6.07 19.59
C HIS A 107 -0.32 6.05 20.28
N ALA A 108 0.56 5.11 19.90
CA ALA A 108 1.86 4.92 20.56
C ALA A 108 2.83 6.10 20.36
N GLY A 109 2.54 7.01 19.42
CA GLY A 109 3.29 8.26 19.22
C GLY A 109 2.90 9.42 20.14
N THR A 110 1.78 9.37 20.89
CA THR A 110 1.30 10.54 21.65
C THR A 110 0.98 10.30 23.13
N VAL A 111 0.99 9.05 23.65
CA VAL A 111 0.69 8.82 25.08
C VAL A 111 1.59 7.75 25.68
N SER A 112 2.81 8.16 26.04
CA SER A 112 3.72 7.37 26.89
C SER A 112 3.70 7.80 28.36
N SER A 113 2.76 8.66 28.77
CA SER A 113 2.59 8.96 30.19
C SER A 113 1.13 9.22 30.53
N ASN A 114 0.68 8.69 31.67
CA ASN A 114 -0.64 8.95 32.26
C ASN A 114 -0.86 10.46 32.59
N TYR A 115 0.12 11.31 32.31
CA TYR A 115 0.09 12.77 32.48
C TYR A 115 -0.53 13.50 31.27
N ASP A 116 -0.47 12.91 30.07
CA ASP A 116 -0.97 13.54 28.83
C ASP A 116 -2.47 13.30 28.56
N LEU A 117 -3.16 12.60 29.46
CA LEU A 117 -4.63 12.47 29.45
C LEU A 117 -5.34 13.83 29.63
N GLN A 118 -4.65 14.86 30.14
CA GLN A 118 -5.22 16.19 30.43
C GLN A 118 -4.80 17.30 29.45
N VAL A 119 -3.84 17.08 28.56
CA VAL A 119 -3.34 18.14 27.63
C VAL A 119 -4.06 18.13 26.27
N ASN A 120 -4.98 17.19 26.05
CA ASN A 120 -5.86 17.16 24.88
C ASN A 120 -7.19 17.94 25.07
N ILE A 121 -7.33 18.73 26.13
CA ILE A 121 -8.60 19.41 26.52
C ILE A 121 -8.97 20.57 25.58
N ASP A 122 -8.02 21.12 24.82
CA ASP A 122 -8.28 22.29 23.95
C ASP A 122 -8.53 21.96 22.47
N ARG A 123 -8.52 20.67 22.07
CA ARG A 123 -9.02 20.26 20.74
C ARG A 123 -10.53 20.07 20.80
N SER A 124 -11.20 20.49 19.74
CA SER A 124 -12.65 20.45 19.63
C SER A 124 -13.17 19.06 20.01
N PHE A 125 -14.32 19.01 20.69
CA PHE A 125 -14.93 17.78 21.18
C PHE A 125 -15.16 16.72 20.07
N GLU A 126 -15.22 17.15 18.81
CA GLU A 126 -15.37 16.31 17.62
C GLU A 126 -14.03 15.72 17.13
N ASP A 127 -12.89 16.41 17.34
CA ASP A 127 -11.54 15.90 17.02
C ASP A 127 -11.04 14.86 18.05
N ARG A 128 -11.64 14.81 19.24
CA ARG A 128 -11.31 13.82 20.29
C ARG A 128 -11.90 12.43 20.02
N ALA A 129 -12.81 12.32 19.06
CA ALA A 129 -13.09 11.06 18.40
C ALA A 129 -11.96 10.80 17.39
N ASN A 130 -10.73 10.62 17.88
CA ASN A 130 -9.65 10.06 17.07
C ASN A 130 -10.13 8.69 16.62
N VAL A 131 -10.64 8.65 15.39
CA VAL A 131 -11.49 7.56 14.95
C VAL A 131 -10.64 6.31 14.88
N ILE A 132 -10.96 5.32 15.71
CA ILE A 132 -10.30 4.01 15.71
C ILE A 132 -10.82 3.20 14.50
N ARG A 133 -10.66 3.76 13.30
CA ARG A 133 -11.04 3.14 12.03
C ARG A 133 -9.90 3.28 11.03
N PRO A 134 -9.85 2.45 9.99
CA PRO A 134 -8.91 2.64 8.89
C PRO A 134 -9.05 4.04 8.29
N ALA A 135 -7.94 4.71 8.00
CA ALA A 135 -8.00 6.02 7.36
C ALA A 135 -8.07 5.86 5.85
N GLU A 136 -8.67 6.86 5.21
CA GLU A 136 -8.69 6.97 3.76
C GLU A 136 -7.28 7.35 3.27
N GLY A 137 -6.82 6.72 2.19
CA GLY A 137 -5.46 6.86 1.67
C GLY A 137 -4.42 5.91 2.26
N ASP A 138 -4.81 5.04 3.20
CA ASP A 138 -3.93 3.96 3.65
C ASP A 138 -3.87 2.83 2.62
N LEU A 139 -2.81 2.01 2.70
CA LEU A 139 -2.58 0.93 1.75
C LEU A 139 -2.84 -0.45 2.36
N ILE A 140 -3.33 -1.36 1.51
CA ILE A 140 -3.52 -2.78 1.81
C ILE A 140 -2.72 -3.57 0.79
N TYR A 141 -1.75 -4.34 1.26
CA TYR A 141 -0.97 -5.24 0.42
C TYR A 141 -1.45 -6.68 0.56
N LEU A 142 -1.67 -7.31 -0.60
CA LEU A 142 -2.01 -8.72 -0.72
C LEU A 142 -0.77 -9.56 -1.04
N PRO A 143 -0.32 -10.43 -0.11
CA PRO A 143 0.87 -11.26 -0.34
C PRO A 143 0.71 -12.26 -1.50
N LEU A 144 -0.51 -12.75 -1.72
CA LEU A 144 -0.78 -13.77 -2.73
C LEU A 144 -0.76 -13.22 -4.17
N SER A 145 -1.27 -12.01 -4.37
CA SER A 145 -1.29 -11.36 -5.68
C SER A 145 -0.17 -10.34 -5.89
N GLN A 146 0.60 -10.05 -4.83
CA GLN A 146 1.62 -9.00 -4.80
C GLN A 146 1.07 -7.62 -5.22
N SER A 147 -0.21 -7.38 -4.96
CA SER A 147 -0.92 -6.16 -5.36
C SER A 147 -1.12 -5.25 -4.16
N LEU A 148 -1.05 -3.94 -4.40
CA LEU A 148 -1.25 -2.90 -3.41
C LEU A 148 -2.56 -2.17 -3.73
N PHE A 149 -3.41 -1.99 -2.73
CA PHE A 149 -4.69 -1.31 -2.85
C PHE A 149 -4.71 -0.10 -1.93
N GLU A 150 -5.25 1.03 -2.37
CA GLU A 150 -5.49 2.21 -1.56
C GLU A 150 -6.95 2.27 -1.11
N ILE A 151 -7.16 2.55 0.17
CA ILE A 151 -8.49 2.74 0.75
C ILE A 151 -9.05 4.08 0.29
N ARG A 152 -10.11 4.05 -0.52
CA ARG A 152 -10.82 5.27 -0.96
C ARG A 152 -11.86 5.70 0.05
N PHE A 153 -12.61 4.74 0.56
CA PHE A 153 -13.74 5.02 1.42
C PHE A 153 -13.96 3.90 2.45
N VAL A 154 -14.24 4.32 3.68
CA VAL A 154 -14.53 3.40 4.78
C VAL A 154 -16.00 3.49 5.15
N GLU A 155 -16.77 2.50 4.71
CA GLU A 155 -18.16 2.34 5.15
C GLU A 155 -18.18 1.86 6.61
N HIS A 156 -18.64 2.73 7.49
CA HIS A 156 -18.79 2.44 8.92
C HIS A 156 -20.26 2.42 9.39
N GLU A 157 -21.18 2.93 8.58
CA GLU A 157 -22.61 3.08 8.86
C GLU A 157 -23.44 2.76 7.62
N SER A 158 -24.34 1.79 7.73
CA SER A 158 -25.36 1.54 6.71
C SER A 158 -26.75 1.60 7.37
N PRO A 159 -27.68 2.41 6.84
CA PRO A 159 -28.93 2.78 7.52
C PRO A 159 -29.97 1.66 7.64
N PHE A 160 -29.70 0.46 7.12
CA PHE A 160 -30.69 -0.63 7.01
C PHE A 160 -30.46 -1.82 7.95
N TYR A 161 -29.51 -1.73 8.88
CA TYR A 161 -29.27 -2.83 9.82
C TYR A 161 -30.18 -2.75 11.05
N GLN A 162 -30.75 -3.90 11.39
CA GLN A 162 -31.59 -4.08 12.60
C GLN A 162 -30.78 -3.91 13.88
N LEU A 163 -29.46 -4.09 13.77
CA LEU A 163 -28.47 -3.85 14.81
C LEU A 163 -27.94 -2.43 14.59
N SER A 164 -28.12 -1.54 15.57
CA SER A 164 -27.64 -0.16 15.53
C SER A 164 -26.10 -0.03 15.47
N ASN A 165 -25.37 -1.14 15.39
CA ASN A 165 -23.92 -1.18 15.26
C ASN A 165 -23.52 -2.36 14.36
N LEU A 166 -22.83 -2.05 13.26
CA LEU A 166 -22.17 -3.05 12.42
C LEU A 166 -20.84 -3.44 13.08
N PRO A 167 -20.54 -4.72 13.29
CA PRO A 167 -19.27 -5.16 13.89
C PRO A 167 -18.09 -5.16 12.91
N THR A 168 -18.31 -4.71 11.66
CA THR A 168 -17.32 -4.70 10.59
C THR A 168 -17.19 -3.32 9.95
N TYR A 169 -16.01 -3.02 9.41
CA TYR A 169 -15.78 -1.97 8.43
C TYR A 169 -15.73 -2.60 7.04
N THR A 170 -16.38 -1.95 6.07
CA THR A 170 -16.22 -2.28 4.65
C THR A 170 -15.33 -1.20 4.03
N LEU A 171 -14.17 -1.60 3.54
CA LEU A 171 -13.16 -0.75 2.94
C LEU A 171 -13.28 -0.87 1.43
N GLN A 172 -13.72 0.19 0.78
CA GLN A 172 -13.72 0.27 -0.68
C GLN A 172 -12.32 0.71 -1.10
N CYS A 173 -11.63 -0.19 -1.80
CA CYS A 173 -10.24 0.02 -2.18
C CYS A 173 -10.06 -0.07 -3.69
N GLU A 174 -9.09 0.67 -4.18
CA GLU A 174 -8.69 0.69 -5.59
C GLU A 174 -7.23 0.29 -5.71
N LEU A 175 -6.82 -0.25 -6.86
CA LEU A 175 -5.42 -0.56 -7.13
C LEU A 175 -4.60 0.72 -6.96
N PHE A 176 -3.54 0.66 -6.15
CA PHE A 176 -2.69 1.80 -5.90
C PHE A 176 -1.82 2.10 -7.11
N GLU A 177 -1.84 3.35 -7.54
CA GLU A 177 -0.93 3.89 -8.55
C GLU A 177 0.16 4.71 -7.87
N TYR A 178 1.42 4.39 -8.18
CA TYR A 178 2.55 5.08 -7.59
C TYR A 178 2.71 6.48 -8.18
N SER A 179 2.73 7.50 -7.31
CA SER A 179 2.86 8.91 -7.68
C SER A 179 4.12 9.60 -7.11
N GLY A 180 5.00 8.83 -6.46
CA GLY A 180 6.26 9.32 -5.88
C GLY A 180 6.42 9.06 -4.38
N GLU A 181 5.54 8.25 -3.79
CA GLU A 181 5.53 7.91 -2.36
C GLU A 181 6.67 6.96 -1.98
N SER A 182 7.21 7.10 -0.77
CA SER A 182 8.24 6.19 -0.28
C SER A 182 7.64 5.08 0.60
N ILE A 183 7.80 3.82 0.20
CA ILE A 183 7.40 2.65 1.00
C ILE A 183 8.64 2.02 1.63
N ASN A 184 8.85 2.18 2.92
CA ASN A 184 10.01 1.61 3.61
C ASN A 184 9.57 0.93 4.91
N THR A 185 8.94 -0.22 4.74
CA THR A 185 8.32 -0.99 5.82
C THR A 185 9.29 -1.93 6.53
N GLY A 186 10.51 -2.08 6.00
CA GLY A 186 11.52 -3.02 6.49
C GLY A 186 11.25 -4.48 6.11
N LEU A 187 10.20 -4.74 5.32
CA LEU A 187 9.87 -6.04 4.76
C LEU A 187 10.33 -6.08 3.30
N SER A 188 11.27 -6.96 2.97
CA SER A 188 11.85 -7.06 1.61
C SER A 188 10.78 -7.17 0.52
N ASN A 189 9.73 -7.95 0.76
CA ASN A 189 8.66 -8.18 -0.22
C ASN A 189 7.83 -6.92 -0.53
N LEU A 190 7.78 -5.95 0.39
CA LEU A 190 7.08 -4.68 0.24
C LEU A 190 8.03 -3.61 -0.29
N ASP A 191 9.25 -3.55 0.23
CA ASP A 191 10.23 -2.53 -0.14
C ASP A 191 10.75 -2.74 -1.57
N ASP A 192 10.78 -3.99 -2.06
CA ASP A 192 11.14 -4.32 -3.46
C ASP A 192 10.12 -3.76 -4.47
N ILE A 193 8.88 -3.49 -4.04
CA ILE A 193 7.82 -2.94 -4.91
C ILE A 193 8.21 -1.56 -5.43
N ASN A 194 8.84 -0.71 -4.61
CA ASN A 194 9.35 0.59 -5.05
C ASN A 194 10.32 0.46 -6.23
N SER A 195 11.17 -0.56 -6.21
CA SER A 195 12.15 -0.79 -7.26
C SER A 195 11.52 -1.32 -8.56
N TYR A 196 10.40 -2.04 -8.45
CA TYR A 196 9.69 -2.58 -9.60
C TYR A 196 8.73 -1.57 -10.25
N ILE A 197 8.14 -0.66 -9.47
CA ILE A 197 7.15 0.31 -9.96
C ILE A 197 7.78 1.65 -10.39
N ALA A 198 8.99 1.98 -9.93
CA ALA A 198 9.75 3.11 -10.46
C ALA A 198 9.95 2.99 -11.98
N GLN A 199 10.06 4.11 -12.70
CA GLN A 199 10.34 4.08 -14.14
C GLN A 199 11.65 3.34 -14.39
N GLN A 200 11.55 2.12 -14.91
CA GLN A 200 12.73 1.31 -15.20
C GLN A 200 13.20 1.56 -16.62
N LYS A 201 14.47 1.95 -16.75
CA LYS A 201 15.15 1.97 -18.04
C LYS A 201 15.83 0.63 -18.28
N THR A 202 15.56 0.02 -19.43
CA THR A 202 16.26 -1.19 -19.87
C THR A 202 17.52 -0.81 -20.63
N LEU A 203 18.65 -1.43 -20.28
CA LEU A 203 19.90 -1.35 -21.02
C LEU A 203 20.40 -2.75 -21.36
N THR A 204 20.60 -3.01 -22.65
CA THR A 204 21.23 -4.25 -23.11
C THR A 204 22.73 -4.05 -23.25
N LEU A 205 23.50 -4.86 -22.53
CA LEU A 205 24.95 -4.80 -22.49
C LEU A 205 25.56 -6.10 -23.03
N ASN A 206 26.65 -5.96 -23.76
CA ASN A 206 27.47 -7.08 -24.18
C ASN A 206 28.46 -7.41 -23.06
N SER A 207 28.20 -8.48 -22.33
CA SER A 207 29.07 -9.01 -21.28
C SER A 207 30.23 -9.78 -21.91
N GLY A 208 31.15 -9.06 -22.56
CA GLY A 208 32.38 -9.63 -23.10
C GLY A 208 33.39 -10.06 -22.02
N ASN A 209 33.25 -9.58 -20.79
CA ASN A 209 34.18 -9.87 -19.69
C ASN A 209 33.45 -9.80 -18.33
N GLY A 210 32.87 -10.92 -17.88
CA GLY A 210 32.75 -11.28 -16.46
C GLY A 210 32.09 -10.34 -15.44
N ASN A 211 31.58 -9.16 -15.81
CA ASN A 211 30.95 -8.23 -14.88
C ASN A 211 29.62 -8.84 -14.42
N GLN A 212 29.65 -9.41 -13.22
CA GLN A 212 28.45 -9.85 -12.53
C GLN A 212 27.83 -8.63 -11.88
N PHE A 213 26.72 -8.16 -12.46
CA PHE A 213 25.94 -7.11 -11.82
C PHE A 213 25.36 -7.63 -10.51
N LYS A 214 25.34 -6.78 -9.48
CA LYS A 214 24.61 -7.03 -8.24
C LYS A 214 23.38 -6.15 -8.19
N ILE A 215 22.28 -6.73 -7.73
CA ILE A 215 21.07 -5.97 -7.41
C ILE A 215 21.45 -4.90 -6.38
N ASN A 216 20.93 -3.68 -6.55
CA ASN A 216 21.19 -2.49 -5.75
C ASN A 216 22.56 -1.81 -5.90
N GLU A 217 23.39 -2.19 -6.88
CA GLU A 217 24.62 -1.46 -7.14
C GLU A 217 24.39 -0.24 -8.05
N THR A 218 25.25 0.78 -7.93
CA THR A 218 25.27 1.91 -8.85
C THR A 218 26.13 1.57 -10.06
N VAL A 219 25.53 1.64 -11.24
CA VAL A 219 26.24 1.60 -12.51
C VAL A 219 26.51 3.01 -12.99
N ARG A 220 27.65 3.20 -13.64
CA ARG A 220 28.02 4.45 -14.28
C ARG A 220 28.52 4.23 -15.69
N GLN A 221 28.17 5.15 -16.58
CA GLN A 221 28.66 5.22 -17.95
C GLN A 221 29.23 6.61 -18.19
N GLU A 222 30.44 6.68 -18.71
CA GLU A 222 31.05 7.96 -19.10
C GLU A 222 30.36 8.52 -20.34
N ILE A 223 30.10 9.83 -20.33
CA ILE A 223 29.47 10.53 -21.44
C ILE A 223 30.52 10.80 -22.52
N ALA A 224 30.27 10.32 -23.74
CA ALA A 224 31.24 10.36 -24.84
C ALA A 224 31.73 11.78 -25.20
N ASP A 225 30.89 12.80 -24.98
CA ASP A 225 31.16 14.18 -25.36
C ASP A 225 31.71 15.06 -24.21
N GLU A 226 31.77 14.55 -22.97
CA GLU A 226 32.22 15.28 -21.78
C GLU A 226 33.05 14.35 -20.86
N PRO A 227 34.38 14.24 -21.05
CA PRO A 227 35.22 13.34 -20.26
C PRO A 227 35.24 13.75 -18.78
N GLY A 228 35.03 12.78 -17.89
CA GLY A 228 34.88 13.00 -16.45
C GLY A 228 33.44 13.22 -15.96
N GLU A 229 32.47 13.30 -16.87
CA GLU A 229 31.04 13.34 -16.55
C GLU A 229 30.41 11.95 -16.74
N TYR A 230 29.54 11.56 -15.81
CA TYR A 230 28.93 10.23 -15.79
C TYR A 230 27.41 10.30 -15.76
N VAL A 231 26.78 9.39 -16.51
CA VAL A 231 25.40 8.96 -16.27
C VAL A 231 25.45 7.84 -15.24
N THR A 232 24.73 8.01 -14.13
CA THR A 232 24.64 7.06 -13.03
C THR A 232 23.23 6.53 -12.90
N ALA A 233 23.07 5.26 -12.52
CA ALA A 233 21.77 4.68 -12.19
C ALA A 233 21.95 3.49 -11.24
N ARG A 234 20.87 3.08 -10.59
CA ARG A 234 20.84 1.93 -9.70
C ARG A 234 20.29 0.69 -10.40
N VAL A 235 20.95 -0.45 -10.21
CA VAL A 235 20.49 -1.75 -10.74
C VAL A 235 19.34 -2.29 -9.91
N VAL A 236 18.17 -2.44 -10.53
CA VAL A 236 16.98 -3.07 -9.94
C VAL A 236 17.05 -4.58 -10.12
N SER A 237 17.26 -5.02 -11.34
CA SER A 237 17.38 -6.43 -11.68
C SER A 237 18.18 -6.61 -12.97
N TYR A 238 18.59 -7.84 -13.27
CA TYR A 238 19.20 -8.15 -14.54
C TYR A 238 18.81 -9.55 -14.99
N THR A 239 18.63 -9.71 -16.29
CA THR A 239 18.30 -10.98 -16.94
C THR A 239 19.35 -11.26 -18.00
N LYS A 240 19.85 -12.50 -18.04
CA LYS A 240 20.71 -12.93 -19.15
C LYS A 240 19.83 -13.21 -20.36
N VAL A 241 20.07 -12.49 -21.45
CA VAL A 241 19.37 -12.72 -22.72
C VAL A 241 20.05 -13.84 -23.49
N ASP A 242 21.39 -13.83 -23.50
CA ASP A 242 22.24 -14.86 -24.13
C ASP A 242 23.52 -15.10 -23.31
N THR A 243 24.40 -15.99 -23.80
CA THR A 243 25.77 -16.17 -23.25
C THR A 243 26.61 -14.89 -23.26
N THR A 244 26.26 -13.94 -24.12
CA THR A 244 27.02 -12.71 -24.40
C THR A 244 26.26 -11.44 -24.03
N ASN A 245 24.93 -11.48 -23.92
CA ASN A 245 24.10 -10.30 -23.68
C ASN A 245 23.40 -10.37 -22.32
N ILE A 246 23.51 -9.29 -21.55
CA ILE A 246 22.79 -9.10 -20.29
C ILE A 246 21.88 -7.89 -20.44
N GLN A 247 20.61 -8.07 -20.10
CA GLN A 247 19.63 -7.00 -20.01
C GLN A 247 19.56 -6.55 -18.55
N VAL A 248 19.87 -5.28 -18.30
CA VAL A 248 19.88 -4.69 -16.95
C VAL A 248 18.72 -3.69 -16.86
N PHE A 249 17.98 -3.77 -15.76
CA PHE A 249 16.92 -2.85 -15.41
C PHE A 249 17.45 -1.82 -14.41
N LEU A 250 17.31 -0.55 -14.77
CA LEU A 250 17.91 0.58 -14.07
C LEU A 250 16.83 1.55 -13.57
N THR A 251 17.00 2.06 -12.34
CA THR A 251 16.18 3.13 -11.76
C THR A 251 17.06 4.30 -11.31
N ASP A 252 16.46 5.44 -10.98
CA ASP A 252 17.13 6.63 -10.44
C ASP A 252 18.28 7.12 -11.33
N TRP A 253 18.03 7.29 -12.63
CA TRP A 253 19.08 7.76 -13.54
C TRP A 253 19.33 9.26 -13.33
N ALA A 254 20.60 9.60 -13.11
CA ALA A 254 21.05 10.95 -12.88
C ALA A 254 22.36 11.20 -13.61
N THR A 255 22.58 12.45 -14.01
CA THR A 255 23.79 12.89 -14.69
C THR A 255 24.58 13.83 -13.80
N THR A 256 25.91 13.72 -13.86
CA THR A 256 26.80 14.55 -13.04
C THR A 256 26.88 16.00 -13.55
N ASN A 257 26.59 16.22 -14.84
CA ASN A 257 26.63 17.53 -15.50
C ASN A 257 25.34 18.36 -15.36
N GLY A 258 24.31 17.84 -14.67
CA GLY A 258 23.02 18.51 -14.48
C GLY A 258 22.17 18.67 -15.76
N LYS A 259 22.58 18.07 -16.89
CA LYS A 259 21.79 18.01 -18.13
C LYS A 259 21.12 16.64 -18.22
N VAL A 260 19.86 16.58 -18.64
CA VAL A 260 19.20 15.29 -18.88
C VAL A 260 19.88 14.59 -20.06
N GLN A 261 20.63 13.53 -19.76
CA GLN A 261 21.30 12.67 -20.74
C GLN A 261 21.09 11.21 -20.37
N ASP A 262 21.07 10.39 -21.41
CA ASP A 262 20.63 9.00 -21.35
C ASP A 262 21.80 8.04 -21.55
N PHE A 263 21.70 6.84 -20.94
CA PHE A 263 22.61 5.74 -21.26
C PHE A 263 22.64 5.44 -22.76
N VAL A 264 23.85 5.32 -23.31
CA VAL A 264 24.10 4.98 -24.71
C VAL A 264 24.28 3.47 -24.83
N VAL A 265 23.52 2.86 -25.76
CA VAL A 265 23.62 1.43 -26.05
C VAL A 265 25.00 1.09 -26.59
N GLY A 266 25.69 0.12 -25.98
CA GLY A 266 27.02 -0.34 -26.40
C GLY A 266 28.20 0.43 -25.80
N GLY A 267 27.97 1.48 -25.00
CA GLY A 267 29.04 2.12 -24.22
C GLY A 267 29.46 1.26 -23.02
N ALA A 268 30.73 1.34 -22.61
CA ALA A 268 31.24 0.59 -21.47
C ALA A 268 30.56 1.06 -20.17
N VAL A 269 29.85 0.15 -19.51
CA VAL A 269 29.25 0.40 -18.20
C VAL A 269 30.16 -0.16 -17.12
N ILE A 270 30.49 0.68 -16.15
CA ILE A 270 31.36 0.34 -15.02
C ILE A 270 30.48 0.24 -13.77
N THR A 271 30.64 -0.83 -13.01
CA THR A 271 30.03 -1.00 -11.69
C THR A 271 30.84 -0.21 -10.65
N GLY A 272 30.15 0.52 -9.76
CA GLY A 272 30.76 1.22 -8.62
C GLY A 272 31.21 0.29 -7.50
#